data_AF-A0A1G1FWJ4-F1
#
_entry.id   AF-A0A1G1FWJ4-F1
#
_cell.length_a   1.000
_cell.length_b   1.000
_cell.length_c   1.000
_cell.angle_alpha   90.00
_cell.angle_beta   90.00
_cell.angle_gamma   90.00
#
_symmetry.space_group_name_H-M   'P 1'
#
loop_
_entity.id
_entity.type
_entity.pdbx_description
1 polymer ?
#
loop_
_entity_poly.entity_id
_entity_poly.type
_entity_poly.pdbx_seq_one_letter_code
_entity_poly.pdbx_strand_id
1 'polypeptide(L)'
;MSDRGLKKAVIIGAVLGAVISLGTALAMDYVLADSLQGTWREAAAKDVTRTFGTSCGQNYWAVSLVLVFVMSFLAAFGAVLGVVAGVIMNRFFKLVLK
;
A
#
# COMPACT_ATOMS: atom_id res chain seq x y z
N MET A 1 -14.08 -29.62 -3.95
CA MET A 1 -14.50 -28.51 -4.85
C MET A 1 -13.44 -27.40 -4.87
N SER A 2 -12.47 -27.60 -5.77
CA SER A 2 -11.37 -26.72 -6.22
C SER A 2 -10.80 -25.66 -5.25
N ASP A 3 -9.77 -26.05 -4.49
CA ASP A 3 -8.81 -25.12 -3.85
C ASP A 3 -8.19 -24.14 -4.85
N ARG A 4 -8.13 -24.49 -6.14
CA ARG A 4 -7.59 -23.61 -7.18
C ARG A 4 -8.40 -22.32 -7.33
N GLY A 5 -9.72 -22.37 -7.16
CA GLY A 5 -10.59 -21.18 -7.24
C GLY A 5 -10.33 -20.21 -6.10
N LEU A 6 -10.27 -20.73 -4.87
CA LEU A 6 -9.96 -19.94 -3.68
C LEU A 6 -8.54 -19.35 -3.77
N LYS A 7 -7.55 -20.16 -4.16
CA LYS A 7 -6.16 -19.70 -4.33
C LYS A 7 -6.06 -18.56 -5.34
N LYS A 8 -6.74 -18.66 -6.48
CA LYS A 8 -6.79 -17.59 -7.49
C LYS A 8 -7.45 -16.33 -6.93
N ALA A 9 -8.60 -16.45 -6.27
CA ALA A 9 -9.30 -15.32 -5.67
C ALA A 9 -8.46 -14.60 -4.61
N VAL A 10 -7.73 -15.35 -3.78
CA VAL A 10 -6.80 -14.81 -2.78
C VAL A 10 -5.65 -14.06 -3.43
N ILE A 11 -5.01 -14.62 -4.46
CA ILE A 11 -3.90 -13.96 -5.16
C ILE A 11 -4.37 -12.69 -5.86
N ILE A 12 -5.49 -12.76 -6.60
CA ILE A 12 -6.08 -11.60 -7.28
C ILE A 12 -6.45 -10.53 -6.26
N GLY A 13 -7.11 -10.92 -5.17
CA GLY A 13 -7.45 -10.03 -4.07
C GLY A 13 -6.21 -9.34 -3.49
N ALA A 14 -5.15 -10.10 -3.20
CA ALA A 14 -3.90 -9.56 -2.68
C ALA A 14 -3.25 -8.53 -3.61
N VAL A 15 -3.14 -8.85 -4.91
CA VAL A 15 -2.53 -7.97 -5.91
C VAL A 15 -3.37 -6.70 -6.10
N LEU A 16 -4.69 -6.83 -6.27
CA LEU A 16 -5.57 -5.67 -6.41
C LEU A 16 -5.58 -4.81 -5.15
N GLY A 17 -5.60 -5.44 -3.97
CA GLY A 17 -5.51 -4.74 -2.69
C GLY A 17 -4.24 -3.90 -2.59
N ALA A 18 -3.08 -4.49 -2.89
CA ALA A 18 -1.80 -3.77 -2.89
C ALA A 18 -1.79 -2.59 -3.87
N VAL A 19 -2.24 -2.81 -5.11
CA VAL A 19 -2.26 -1.79 -6.17
C VAL A 19 -3.22 -0.66 -5.82
N ILE A 20 -4.43 -0.97 -5.34
CA ILE A 20 -5.43 0.04 -4.97
C ILE A 20 -4.94 0.85 -3.77
N SER A 21 -4.34 0.22 -2.75
CA SER A 21 -3.79 0.93 -1.59
C SER A 21 -2.67 1.87 -1.98
N LEU A 22 -1.70 1.42 -2.78
CA LEU A 22 -0.63 2.28 -3.29
C LEU A 22 -1.17 3.40 -4.18
N GLY A 23 -2.06 3.05 -5.11
CA GLY A 23 -2.68 4.02 -6.01
C GLY A 23 -3.44 5.11 -5.24
N THR A 24 -4.14 4.73 -4.17
CA THR A 24 -4.85 5.67 -3.30
C THR A 24 -3.87 6.57 -2.55
N ALA A 25 -2.81 6.02 -1.96
CA ALA A 25 -1.83 6.83 -1.23
C ALA A 25 -1.07 7.80 -2.14
N LEU A 26 -0.71 7.37 -3.35
CA LEU A 26 -0.07 8.24 -4.35
C LEU A 26 -1.04 9.28 -4.92
N ALA A 27 -2.31 8.91 -5.11
CA ALA A 27 -3.33 9.87 -5.50
C ALA A 27 -3.57 10.92 -4.40
N MET A 28 -3.60 10.51 -3.13
CA MET A 28 -3.66 11.44 -1.99
C MET A 28 -2.42 12.34 -1.94
N ASP A 29 -1.24 11.79 -2.20
CA ASP A 29 -0.01 12.58 -2.27
C ASP A 29 -0.08 13.67 -3.34
N TYR A 30 -0.61 13.34 -4.51
CA TYR A 30 -0.68 14.28 -5.62
C TYR A 30 -1.82 15.30 -5.48
N VAL A 31 -3.00 14.85 -5.05
CA VAL A 31 -4.22 15.68 -5.03
C VAL A 31 -4.35 16.46 -3.73
N LEU A 32 -3.88 15.92 -2.61
CA LEU A 32 -4.12 16.48 -1.27
C LEU A 32 -2.85 17.00 -0.59
N ALA A 33 -1.69 17.02 -1.24
CA ALA A 33 -0.45 17.52 -0.63
C ALA A 33 -0.62 18.89 0.04
N ASP A 34 -1.25 19.85 -0.66
CA ASP A 34 -1.45 21.21 -0.12
C ASP A 34 -2.34 21.20 1.14
N SER A 35 -3.32 20.31 1.19
CA SER A 35 -4.23 20.15 2.33
C SER A 35 -3.59 19.37 3.48
N LEU A 36 -2.66 18.47 3.18
CA LEU A 36 -2.01 17.56 4.13
C LEU A 36 -0.61 18.00 4.56
N GLN A 37 -0.28 19.28 4.35
CA GLN A 37 0.99 19.90 4.75
C GLN A 37 2.23 19.32 4.06
N GLY A 38 2.08 18.90 2.80
CA GLY A 38 3.16 18.42 1.97
C GLY A 38 3.00 16.99 1.48
N THR A 39 4.04 16.50 0.80
CA THR A 39 4.08 15.16 0.22
C THR A 39 4.64 14.12 1.19
N TRP A 40 4.39 12.83 0.92
CA TRP A 40 5.02 11.71 1.62
C TRP A 40 6.55 11.79 1.58
N ARG A 41 7.11 12.32 0.49
CA ARG A 41 8.55 12.52 0.36
C ARG A 41 9.06 13.59 1.33
N GLU A 42 8.33 14.69 1.49
CA GLU A 42 8.70 15.75 2.43
C GLU A 42 8.57 15.28 3.88
N ALA A 43 7.53 14.49 4.19
CA ALA A 43 7.39 13.83 5.48
C ALA A 43 8.57 12.89 5.76
N ALA A 44 8.94 12.04 4.79
CA ALA A 44 10.09 11.16 4.91
C ALA A 44 11.42 11.94 5.07
N ALA A 45 11.60 13.05 4.36
CA ALA A 45 12.77 13.91 4.51
C ALA A 45 12.85 14.53 5.91
N LYS A 46 11.72 14.96 6.46
CA LYS A 46 11.63 15.50 7.82
C LYS A 46 11.96 14.44 8.88
N ASP A 47 11.46 13.22 8.71
CA ASP A 47 11.72 12.11 9.63
C ASP A 47 13.18 11.63 9.58
N VAL A 48 13.76 11.54 8.38
CA VAL A 48 15.18 11.22 8.20
C VAL A 48 16.05 12.33 8.80
N THR A 49 15.71 13.60 8.58
CA THR A 49 16.42 14.74 9.17
C THR A 49 16.40 14.67 10.69
N ARG A 50 15.23 14.37 11.28
CA ARG A 50 15.06 14.30 12.74
C ARG A 50 15.84 13.16 13.37
N THR A 51 15.90 12.01 12.69
CA THR A 51 16.51 10.79 13.22
C THR A 51 18.01 10.71 12.97
N PHE A 52 18.47 11.14 11.79
CA PHE A 52 19.84 10.94 11.31
C PHE A 52 20.59 12.25 11.03
N GLY A 53 19.96 13.41 11.23
CA GLY A 53 20.54 14.72 10.98
C GLY A 53 20.31 15.25 9.56
N THR A 54 20.58 16.55 9.38
CA THR A 54 20.34 17.31 8.13
C THR A 54 21.06 16.75 6.90
N SER A 55 22.28 16.23 7.07
CA SER A 55 23.05 15.62 5.98
C SER A 55 22.33 14.42 5.35
N CYS A 56 21.60 13.64 6.16
CA CYS A 56 20.82 12.49 5.68
C CYS A 56 19.46 12.93 5.12
N GLY A 57 18.84 13.95 5.71
CA GLY A 57 17.55 14.47 5.27
C GLY A 57 17.53 15.07 3.87
N GLN A 58 18.66 15.65 3.44
CA GLN A 58 18.83 16.16 2.07
C GLN A 58 19.34 15.09 1.09
N ASN A 59 19.74 13.91 1.59
CA ASN A 59 20.22 12.84 0.75
C ASN A 59 19.04 12.11 0.10
N TYR A 60 18.96 12.20 -1.22
CA TYR A 60 17.89 11.57 -2.01
C TYR A 60 17.75 10.07 -1.73
N TRP A 61 18.86 9.34 -1.59
CA TRP A 61 18.84 7.90 -1.33
C TRP A 61 18.25 7.54 0.02
N ALA A 62 18.66 8.24 1.08
CA ALA A 62 18.16 7.99 2.43
C ALA A 62 16.65 8.23 2.53
N VAL A 63 16.18 9.35 1.97
CA VAL A 63 14.74 9.68 1.93
C VAL A 63 13.95 8.67 1.09
N SER A 64 14.49 8.28 -0.07
CA SER A 64 13.80 7.33 -0.95
C SER A 64 13.70 5.94 -0.33
N LEU A 65 14.71 5.49 0.42
CA LEU A 65 14.66 4.22 1.15
C LEU A 65 13.53 4.20 2.19
N VAL A 66 13.38 5.27 2.97
CA VAL A 66 12.28 5.38 3.94
C VAL A 66 10.94 5.42 3.23
N LEU A 67 10.82 6.17 2.13
CA LEU A 67 9.58 6.24 1.36
C LEU A 67 9.19 4.88 0.78
N VAL A 68 10.14 4.15 0.17
CA VAL A 68 9.91 2.80 -0.34
C VAL A 68 9.50 1.86 0.79
N PHE A 69 10.14 1.94 1.96
CA PHE A 69 9.77 1.13 3.11
C PHE A 69 8.32 1.37 3.55
N VAL A 70 7.90 2.64 3.69
CA VAL A 70 6.52 2.99 4.07
C VAL A 70 5.52 2.56 3.00
N MET A 71 5.82 2.79 1.72
CA MET A 71 4.96 2.37 0.62
C MET A 71 4.83 0.85 0.55
N SER A 72 5.91 0.11 0.78
CA SER A 72 5.91 -1.36 0.83
C SER A 72 5.05 -1.88 1.98
N PHE A 73 5.12 -1.24 3.14
CA PHE A 73 4.28 -1.57 4.29
C PHE A 73 2.80 -1.34 3.97
N LEU A 74 2.46 -0.21 3.34
CA LEU A 74 1.11 0.08 2.93
C LEU A 74 0.59 -0.91 1.88
N ALA A 75 1.42 -1.27 0.90
CA ALA A 75 1.11 -2.27 -0.11
C ALA A 75 0.83 -3.64 0.53
N ALA A 76 1.63 -4.04 1.53
CA ALA A 76 1.42 -5.27 2.27
C ALA A 76 0.09 -5.24 3.07
N PHE A 77 -0.23 -4.11 3.71
CA PHE A 77 -1.50 -3.94 4.39
C PHE A 77 -2.69 -4.03 3.42
N GLY A 78 -2.60 -3.34 2.28
CA GLY A 78 -3.55 -3.44 1.19
C GLY A 78 -3.74 -4.86 0.67
N ALA A 79 -2.64 -5.60 0.51
CA ALA A 79 -2.66 -6.99 0.10
C ALA A 79 -3.41 -7.87 1.11
N VAL A 80 -3.16 -7.71 2.42
CA VAL A 80 -3.86 -8.47 3.46
C VAL A 80 -5.37 -8.21 3.42
N LEU A 81 -5.79 -6.95 3.32
CA LEU A 81 -7.21 -6.61 3.17
C LEU A 81 -7.80 -7.19 1.87
N GLY A 82 -7.03 -7.13 0.79
CA GLY A 82 -7.38 -7.73 -0.50
C GLY A 82 -7.55 -9.24 -0.43
N VAL A 83 -6.71 -9.96 0.34
CA VAL A 83 -6.88 -11.39 0.62
C VAL A 83 -8.21 -11.64 1.31
N VAL A 84 -8.52 -10.89 2.37
CA VAL A 84 -9.79 -11.02 3.10
C VAL A 84 -10.98 -10.79 2.17
N ALA A 85 -10.94 -9.72 1.36
CA ALA A 85 -11.96 -9.45 0.36
C ALA A 85 -12.08 -10.59 -0.66
N GLY A 86 -10.97 -11.12 -1.17
CA GLY A 86 -10.95 -12.25 -2.10
C GLY A 86 -11.57 -13.52 -1.51
N VAL A 87 -11.32 -13.80 -0.23
CA VAL A 87 -11.95 -14.93 0.49
C VAL A 87 -13.46 -14.73 0.59
N ILE A 88 -13.89 -13.53 1.01
CA ILE A 88 -15.32 -13.19 1.15
C ILE A 88 -16.03 -13.33 -0.20
N MET A 89 -15.47 -12.74 -1.26
CA MET A 89 -16.03 -12.78 -2.61
C MET A 89 -16.13 -14.21 -3.15
N ASN A 90 -15.08 -15.01 -2.99
CA ASN A 90 -15.13 -16.42 -3.42
C ASN A 90 -16.18 -17.23 -2.66
N ARG A 91 -16.39 -16.96 -1.35
CA ARG A 91 -17.46 -17.61 -0.57
C ARG A 91 -18.83 -17.15 -1.04
N PHE A 92 -19.02 -15.84 -1.24
CA PHE A 92 -20.26 -15.26 -1.73
C PHE A 92 -20.68 -15.87 -3.07
N PHE A 93 -19.80 -15.89 -4.08
CA PHE A 93 -20.13 -16.47 -5.38
C PHE A 93 -20.38 -17.97 -5.31
N LYS A 94 -19.69 -18.71 -4.42
CA LYS A 94 -19.99 -20.12 -4.19
C LYS A 94 -21.36 -20.37 -3.55
N LEU A 95 -21.90 -19.40 -2.81
CA LEU A 95 -23.24 -19.50 -2.22
C LEU A 95 -24.33 -19.10 -3.23
N VAL A 96 -24.05 -18.12 -4.09
CA VAL A 96 -25.03 -17.59 -5.05
C VAL A 96 -25.14 -18.45 -6.32
N LEU A 97 -24.02 -18.99 -6.82
CA LEU A 97 -23.96 -19.75 -8.08
C LEU A 97 -24.15 -21.26 -7.87
N LYS A 98 -24.67 -21.67 -6.71
CA LYS A 98 -24.87 -23.05 -6.32
C LYS A 98 -26.31 -23.26 -5.93
#